data_AF-A0A1M7QPT7-F1
#
_entry.id   AF-A0A1M7QPT7-F1
#
_cell.length_a   1.000
_cell.length_b   1.000
_cell.length_c   1.000
_cell.angle_alpha   90.00
_cell.angle_beta   90.00
_cell.angle_gamma   90.00
#
_symmetry.space_group_name_H-M   'P 1'
#
loop_
_entity.id
_entity.type
_entity.pdbx_description
1 polymer ?
#
loop_
_entity_poly.entity_id
_entity_poly.type
_entity_poly.pdbx_seq_one_letter_code
_entity_poly.pdbx_strand_id
1 'polypeptide(L)'
;MVITPVAPVREVAVTAHTGAPGEPAEEPVAERSVAGFTEPVSWDPPAWDEVVREHSARVYRLAYRLTGNRPDAEDLTQEVFVRVFRALDRYRPGTFEGWLHRITTNLFLDLARRRARIRFEALPDDAERVPGRERSPEQVYVDENLDDDVQRALAALPPDFRAPVVLCDIEGLSYEEIAATLGVKLGTVRSRIHRGRSQLREALAHRAPRATRGADGGVDAESPVDGMS
;
A
#
# COMPACT_ATOMS: atom_id res chain seq x y z
N MET A 1 22.62 -9.79 -5.10
CA MET A 1 21.48 -10.10 -4.20
C MET A 1 20.57 -11.06 -4.96
N VAL A 2 20.74 -12.36 -4.71
CA VAL A 2 20.12 -13.45 -5.49
C VAL A 2 18.71 -13.66 -4.96
N ILE A 3 17.70 -13.50 -5.82
CA ILE A 3 16.31 -13.78 -5.49
C ILE A 3 16.10 -15.27 -5.70
N THR A 4 16.04 -16.03 -4.60
CA THR A 4 15.69 -17.45 -4.60
C THR A 4 14.18 -17.58 -4.83
N PRO A 5 13.70 -18.42 -5.79
CA PRO A 5 12.27 -18.66 -5.94
C PRO A 5 11.76 -19.63 -4.86
N VAL A 6 10.62 -19.27 -4.25
CA VAL A 6 9.86 -20.12 -3.32
C VAL A 6 9.14 -21.20 -4.13
N ALA A 7 9.40 -22.47 -3.80
CA ALA A 7 8.77 -23.62 -4.42
C ALA A 7 7.27 -23.75 -4.05
N PRO A 8 6.41 -24.30 -4.93
CA PRO A 8 5.00 -24.51 -4.62
C PRO A 8 4.79 -25.65 -3.62
N VAL A 9 3.81 -25.46 -2.75
CA VAL A 9 3.36 -26.41 -1.72
C VAL A 9 2.77 -27.66 -2.39
N ARG A 10 3.30 -28.84 -2.05
CA ARG A 10 2.74 -30.13 -2.48
C ARG A 10 1.50 -30.45 -1.65
N GLU A 11 0.40 -30.74 -2.33
CA GLU A 11 -0.85 -31.24 -1.77
C GLU A 11 -0.65 -32.68 -1.24
N VAL A 12 -1.14 -32.93 -0.03
CA VAL A 12 -1.01 -34.20 0.69
C VAL A 12 -2.13 -35.14 0.24
N ALA A 13 -1.77 -36.28 -0.34
CA ALA A 13 -2.70 -37.36 -0.63
C ALA A 13 -3.23 -38.00 0.67
N VAL A 14 -4.54 -37.95 0.88
CA VAL A 14 -5.23 -38.71 1.93
C VAL A 14 -5.62 -40.07 1.37
N THR A 15 -4.98 -41.12 1.85
CA THR A 15 -5.37 -42.51 1.62
C THR A 15 -6.50 -42.90 2.58
N ALA A 16 -7.63 -43.35 2.05
CA ALA A 16 -8.64 -44.11 2.79
C ALA A 16 -8.89 -45.45 2.09
N HIS A 17 -8.74 -46.54 2.84
CA HIS A 17 -9.12 -47.90 2.45
C HIS A 17 -10.60 -48.14 2.77
N THR A 18 -11.30 -48.91 1.92
CA THR A 18 -12.08 -50.13 2.29
C THR A 18 -13.17 -50.44 1.25
N GLY A 19 -13.15 -51.69 0.73
CA GLY A 19 -14.36 -52.49 0.47
C GLY A 19 -15.04 -52.40 -0.91
N ALA A 20 -14.79 -53.40 -1.77
CA ALA A 20 -15.70 -53.86 -2.84
C ALA A 20 -16.68 -54.91 -2.22
N PRO A 21 -17.77 -55.39 -2.89
CA PRO A 21 -17.95 -55.51 -4.34
C PRO A 21 -19.38 -55.26 -4.90
N GLY A 22 -19.48 -55.08 -6.23
CA GLY A 22 -20.74 -55.19 -6.97
C GLY A 22 -20.77 -54.43 -8.28
N GLU A 23 -20.26 -55.03 -9.36
CA GLU A 23 -20.52 -54.59 -10.75
C GLU A 23 -21.95 -54.97 -11.18
N PRO A 24 -22.56 -54.18 -12.07
CA PRO A 24 -22.62 -54.65 -13.45
C PRO A 24 -22.31 -53.56 -14.51
N ALA A 25 -21.42 -53.91 -15.44
CA ALA A 25 -21.30 -53.48 -16.83
C ALA A 25 -21.84 -52.09 -17.23
N GLU A 26 -20.94 -51.09 -17.23
CA GLU A 26 -21.11 -49.83 -17.97
C GLU A 26 -20.26 -49.83 -19.25
N GLU A 27 -20.88 -49.33 -20.33
CA GLU A 27 -20.34 -49.17 -21.68
C GLU A 27 -19.09 -48.28 -21.71
N PRO A 28 -18.15 -48.45 -22.67
CA PRO A 28 -16.94 -47.63 -22.72
C PRO A 28 -17.28 -46.22 -23.20
N VAL A 29 -17.51 -45.30 -22.26
CA VAL A 29 -17.56 -43.86 -22.54
C VAL A 29 -16.14 -43.42 -22.89
N ALA A 30 -15.91 -43.20 -24.19
CA ALA A 30 -14.66 -42.69 -24.70
C ALA A 30 -14.27 -41.39 -23.95
N GLU A 31 -13.21 -41.46 -23.15
CA GLU A 31 -12.50 -40.31 -22.60
C GLU A 31 -12.04 -39.43 -23.77
N ARG A 32 -12.85 -38.44 -24.13
CA ARG A 32 -12.37 -37.29 -24.89
C ARG A 32 -11.49 -36.49 -23.95
N SER A 33 -10.21 -36.85 -23.95
CA SER A 33 -9.11 -36.02 -23.48
C SER A 33 -9.19 -34.68 -24.22
N VAL A 34 -9.85 -33.70 -23.61
CA VAL A 34 -9.63 -32.29 -23.89
C VAL A 34 -8.31 -31.90 -23.21
N ALA A 35 -7.23 -32.44 -23.74
CA ALA A 35 -5.93 -31.79 -23.64
C ALA A 35 -6.01 -30.50 -24.43
N GLY A 36 -6.64 -29.48 -23.84
CA GLY A 36 -6.43 -28.11 -24.23
C GLY A 36 -4.98 -27.79 -23.93
N PHE A 37 -4.10 -28.04 -24.89
CA PHE A 37 -2.80 -27.38 -24.94
C PHE A 37 -3.10 -25.90 -25.08
N THR A 38 -3.22 -25.20 -23.95
CA THR A 38 -3.10 -23.75 -23.93
C THR A 38 -1.68 -23.48 -24.43
N GLU A 39 -1.55 -23.14 -25.71
CA GLU A 39 -0.27 -22.68 -26.25
C GLU A 39 0.25 -21.60 -25.31
N PRO A 40 1.54 -21.64 -24.93
CA PRO A 40 2.10 -20.59 -24.10
C PRO A 40 1.98 -19.28 -24.88
N VAL A 41 1.04 -18.43 -24.46
CA VAL A 41 0.87 -17.09 -25.02
C VAL A 41 2.24 -16.42 -24.92
N SER A 42 2.83 -16.11 -26.08
CA SER A 42 4.09 -15.39 -26.14
C SER A 42 3.86 -14.02 -25.50
N TRP A 43 4.33 -13.85 -24.26
CA TRP A 43 4.26 -12.58 -23.58
C TRP A 43 5.36 -11.68 -24.12
N ASP A 44 4.96 -10.63 -24.84
CA ASP A 44 5.87 -9.57 -25.27
C ASP A 44 5.87 -8.47 -24.19
N PRO A 45 7.03 -8.13 -23.59
CA PRO A 45 7.11 -7.02 -22.65
C PRO A 45 6.62 -5.70 -23.29
N PRO A 46 5.92 -4.85 -22.53
CA PRO A 46 5.55 -3.52 -23.02
C PRO A 46 6.81 -2.72 -23.36
N ALA A 47 6.70 -1.84 -24.36
CA ALA A 47 7.81 -0.97 -24.73
C ALA A 47 8.19 -0.07 -23.55
N TRP A 48 9.49 0.13 -23.33
CA TRP A 48 9.99 0.93 -22.22
C TRP A 48 9.39 2.35 -22.17
N ASP A 49 9.32 3.02 -23.32
CA ASP A 49 8.80 4.38 -23.41
C ASP A 49 7.31 4.46 -23.02
N GLU A 50 6.54 3.41 -23.33
CA GLU A 50 5.14 3.29 -22.93
C GLU A 50 5.01 3.13 -21.41
N VAL A 51 5.84 2.26 -20.81
CA VAL A 51 5.89 2.04 -19.36
C VAL A 51 6.18 3.35 -18.62
N VAL A 52 7.18 4.11 -19.07
CA VAL A 52 7.53 5.40 -18.47
C VAL A 52 6.37 6.38 -18.61
N ARG A 53 5.88 6.58 -19.84
CA ARG A 53 4.79 7.52 -20.12
C ARG A 53 3.53 7.23 -19.29
N GLU A 54 3.17 5.97 -19.12
CA GLU A 54 1.95 5.58 -18.40
C GLU A 54 2.12 5.64 -16.88
N HIS A 55 3.27 5.23 -16.36
CA HIS A 55 3.41 4.97 -14.93
C HIS A 55 4.24 5.99 -14.15
N SER A 56 5.00 6.88 -14.80
CA SER A 56 5.87 7.83 -14.10
C SER A 56 5.14 8.72 -13.11
N ALA A 57 3.99 9.28 -13.50
CA ALA A 57 3.21 10.13 -12.60
C ALA A 57 2.70 9.35 -11.37
N ARG A 58 2.22 8.11 -11.56
CA ARG A 58 1.71 7.27 -10.47
C ARG A 58 2.83 6.85 -9.51
N VAL A 59 3.95 6.38 -10.05
CA VAL A 59 5.13 6.00 -9.24
C VAL A 59 5.64 7.19 -8.44
N TYR A 60 5.74 8.37 -9.06
CA TYR A 60 6.16 9.59 -8.39
C TYR A 60 5.20 9.98 -7.27
N ARG A 61 3.88 9.94 -7.50
CA ARG A 61 2.90 10.24 -6.46
C ARG A 61 3.02 9.29 -5.27
N LEU A 62 3.11 7.99 -5.51
CA LEU A 62 3.31 7.00 -4.44
C LEU A 62 4.63 7.24 -3.70
N ALA A 63 5.73 7.46 -4.43
CA ALA A 63 7.02 7.79 -3.85
C ALA A 63 6.95 9.05 -2.98
N TYR A 64 6.22 10.07 -3.41
CA TYR A 64 6.00 11.29 -2.66
C TYR A 64 5.18 11.05 -1.39
N ARG A 65 4.08 10.29 -1.45
CA ARG A 65 3.30 9.90 -0.26
C ARG A 65 4.14 9.11 0.75
N LEU A 66 5.05 8.28 0.27
CA LEU A 66 5.94 7.48 1.13
C LEU A 66 7.06 8.32 1.73
N THR A 67 7.72 9.17 0.96
CA THR A 67 8.93 9.89 1.40
C THR A 67 8.64 11.19 2.15
N GLY A 68 7.56 11.88 1.80
CA GLY A 68 7.18 13.14 2.44
C GLY A 68 7.79 14.40 1.82
N ASN A 69 8.73 14.28 0.89
CA ASN A 69 9.43 15.42 0.30
C ASN A 69 9.81 15.17 -1.16
N ARG A 70 9.94 16.23 -1.96
CA ARG A 70 10.22 16.14 -3.40
C ARG A 70 11.57 15.49 -3.71
N PRO A 71 12.70 15.89 -3.11
CA PRO A 71 14.01 15.30 -3.44
C PRO A 71 14.06 13.78 -3.22
N ASP A 72 13.65 13.29 -2.04
CA ASP A 72 13.62 11.85 -1.78
C ASP A 72 12.63 11.12 -2.72
N ALA A 73 11.53 11.77 -3.14
CA ALA A 73 10.56 11.18 -4.06
C ALA A 73 11.11 11.06 -5.49
N GLU A 74 11.81 12.06 -5.99
CA GLU A 74 12.49 12.04 -7.28
C GLU A 74 13.54 10.93 -7.32
N ASP A 75 14.40 10.86 -6.29
CA ASP A 75 15.42 9.83 -6.15
C ASP A 75 14.81 8.42 -6.11
N LEU A 76 13.77 8.22 -5.29
CA LEU A 76 13.08 6.94 -5.19
C LEU A 76 12.43 6.56 -6.53
N THR A 77 11.83 7.51 -7.24
CA THR A 77 11.20 7.27 -8.54
C THR A 77 12.22 6.81 -9.58
N GLN A 78 13.35 7.49 -9.67
CA GLN A 78 14.44 7.10 -10.57
C GLN A 78 14.93 5.69 -10.27
N GLU A 79 15.19 5.38 -8.99
CA GLU A 79 15.68 4.09 -8.53
C GLU A 79 14.65 2.95 -8.73
N VAL A 80 13.34 3.26 -8.74
CA VAL A 80 12.27 2.34 -9.17
C VAL A 80 12.39 2.04 -10.65
N PHE A 81 12.43 3.07 -11.51
CA PHE A 81 12.48 2.88 -12.96
C PHE A 81 13.74 2.15 -13.42
N VAL A 82 14.89 2.39 -12.76
CA VAL A 82 16.11 1.61 -12.98
C VAL A 82 15.90 0.12 -12.70
N ARG A 83 15.14 -0.24 -11.64
CA ARG A 83 14.82 -1.64 -11.35
C ARG A 83 13.81 -2.23 -12.31
N VAL A 84 12.79 -1.47 -12.68
CA VAL A 84 11.78 -1.89 -13.66
C VAL A 84 12.47 -2.20 -14.98
N PHE A 85 13.30 -1.29 -15.51
CA PHE A 85 14.05 -1.49 -16.74
C PHE A 85 14.87 -2.78 -16.73
N ARG A 86 15.63 -3.06 -15.66
CA ARG A 86 16.47 -4.26 -15.52
C ARG A 86 15.68 -5.57 -15.36
N ALA A 87 14.39 -5.49 -15.07
CA ALA A 87 13.55 -6.64 -14.75
C ALA A 87 12.38 -6.83 -15.72
N LEU A 88 12.14 -5.87 -16.62
CA LEU A 88 11.00 -5.84 -17.53
C LEU A 88 10.98 -7.09 -18.42
N ASP A 89 12.11 -7.48 -19.01
CA ASP A 89 12.21 -8.66 -19.88
C ASP A 89 11.85 -9.99 -19.18
N ARG A 90 11.93 -10.01 -17.84
CA ARG A 90 11.63 -11.19 -17.02
C ARG A 90 10.30 -11.07 -16.28
N TYR A 91 9.60 -9.95 -16.43
CA TYR A 91 8.27 -9.81 -15.86
C TYR A 91 7.35 -10.85 -16.50
N ARG A 92 6.45 -11.40 -15.69
CA ARG A 92 5.49 -12.41 -16.13
C ARG A 92 4.09 -11.96 -15.75
N PRO A 93 3.05 -12.41 -16.48
CA PRO A 93 1.71 -11.86 -16.36
C PRO A 93 1.19 -11.87 -14.92
N GLY A 94 0.69 -10.70 -14.50
CA GLY A 94 0.08 -10.33 -13.22
C GLY A 94 -0.38 -8.88 -13.35
N THR A 95 -0.73 -8.19 -12.25
CA THR A 95 -1.00 -6.73 -12.35
C THR A 95 0.33 -5.97 -12.38
N PHE A 96 0.58 -5.20 -13.44
CA PHE A 96 1.80 -4.38 -13.57
C PHE A 96 1.86 -3.36 -12.42
N GLU A 97 0.71 -2.81 -12.07
CA GLU A 97 0.53 -1.92 -10.92
C GLU A 97 0.96 -2.56 -9.60
N GLY A 98 0.50 -3.77 -9.29
CA GLY A 98 0.92 -4.48 -8.07
C GLY A 98 2.43 -4.75 -8.03
N TRP A 99 3.04 -4.97 -9.20
CA TRP A 99 4.49 -5.11 -9.32
C TRP A 99 5.21 -3.78 -9.04
N LEU A 100 4.73 -2.66 -9.57
CA LEU A 100 5.27 -1.32 -9.26
C LEU A 100 5.11 -0.95 -7.79
N HIS A 101 3.96 -1.23 -7.17
CA HIS A 101 3.74 -1.01 -5.74
C HIS A 101 4.74 -1.79 -4.91
N ARG A 102 5.01 -3.05 -5.28
CA ARG A 102 6.00 -3.90 -4.62
C ARG A 102 7.41 -3.32 -4.73
N ILE A 103 7.85 -2.94 -5.93
CA ILE A 103 9.19 -2.36 -6.11
C ILE A 103 9.30 -1.07 -5.30
N THR A 104 8.39 -0.12 -5.51
CA THR A 104 8.43 1.22 -4.89
C THR A 104 8.43 1.13 -3.36
N THR A 105 7.52 0.35 -2.79
CA THR A 105 7.38 0.27 -1.33
C THR A 105 8.54 -0.46 -0.67
N ASN A 106 9.05 -1.53 -1.28
CA ASN A 106 10.19 -2.25 -0.72
C ASN A 106 11.46 -1.40 -0.72
N LEU A 107 11.67 -0.60 -1.78
CA LEU A 107 12.78 0.33 -1.84
C LEU A 107 12.69 1.42 -0.80
N PHE A 108 11.51 2.03 -0.65
CA PHE A 108 11.27 2.97 0.43
C PHE A 108 11.62 2.37 1.80
N LEU A 109 11.14 1.15 2.09
CA LEU A 109 11.40 0.48 3.37
C LEU A 109 12.87 0.10 3.55
N ASP A 110 13.57 -0.31 2.49
CA ASP A 110 15.01 -0.58 2.51
C ASP A 110 15.80 0.69 2.84
N LEU A 111 15.51 1.80 2.16
CA LEU A 111 16.14 3.11 2.40
C LEU A 111 15.90 3.58 3.84
N ALA A 112 14.66 3.46 4.32
CA ALA A 112 14.30 3.82 5.68
C ALA A 112 15.06 3.02 6.74
N ARG A 113 15.19 1.69 6.54
CA ARG A 113 15.96 0.80 7.42
C ARG A 113 17.45 1.15 7.43
N ARG A 114 18.04 1.42 6.27
CA ARG A 114 19.45 1.86 6.15
C ARG A 114 19.68 3.18 6.89
N ARG A 115 18.81 4.17 6.68
CA ARG A 115 18.88 5.49 7.33
C ARG A 115 18.74 5.39 8.84
N ALA A 116 17.90 4.47 9.35
CA ALA A 116 17.79 4.20 10.77
C ALA A 116 19.10 3.64 11.36
N ARG A 117 19.70 2.64 10.71
CA ARG A 117 20.97 2.03 11.16
C ARG A 117 22.11 3.04 11.25
N ILE A 118 22.30 3.86 10.21
CA ILE A 118 23.36 4.88 10.19
C ILE A 118 23.21 5.87 11.37
N ARG A 119 21.97 6.26 11.71
CA ARG A 119 21.73 7.12 12.88
C ARG A 119 22.04 6.44 14.21
N PHE A 120 21.78 5.15 14.34
CA PHE A 120 22.10 4.39 15.55
C PHE A 120 23.61 4.15 15.72
N GLU A 121 24.34 3.98 14.62
CA GLU A 121 25.79 3.79 14.63
C GLU A 121 26.56 5.10 14.94
N ALA A 122 25.89 6.26 14.94
CA ALA A 122 26.51 7.59 14.95
C ALA A 122 26.38 8.44 16.25
N LEU A 123 26.17 7.89 17.46
CA LEU A 123 26.09 8.74 18.69
C LEU A 123 26.79 8.16 19.94
N PRO A 124 27.36 9.02 20.83
CA PRO A 124 26.77 10.31 21.25
C PRO A 124 27.66 11.57 21.14
N ASP A 125 27.20 12.58 20.39
CA ASP A 125 27.12 13.99 20.84
C ASP A 125 26.36 14.86 19.81
N ASP A 126 25.48 15.73 20.30
CA ASP A 126 25.11 17.05 19.76
C ASP A 126 24.78 17.22 18.26
N ALA A 127 24.00 16.33 17.67
CA ALA A 127 23.41 16.62 16.36
C ALA A 127 22.14 17.49 16.52
N GLU A 128 22.34 18.81 16.70
CA GLU A 128 21.30 19.80 16.43
C GLU A 128 20.77 19.58 15.01
N ARG A 129 19.52 19.12 14.94
CA ARG A 129 18.84 18.87 13.67
C ARG A 129 18.41 20.22 13.10
N VAL A 130 19.21 20.79 12.22
CA VAL A 130 18.86 22.01 11.49
C VAL A 130 17.61 21.73 10.63
N PRO A 131 16.47 22.43 10.83
CA PRO A 131 15.34 22.31 9.94
C PRO A 131 15.67 23.06 8.65
N GLY A 132 15.83 22.33 7.54
CA GLY A 132 15.84 22.94 6.21
C GLY A 132 14.48 23.55 5.91
N ARG A 133 14.32 24.84 6.20
CA ARG A 133 13.22 25.66 5.71
C ARG A 133 13.65 26.29 4.39
N GLU A 134 13.32 25.64 3.29
CA GLU A 134 13.22 26.32 2.01
C GLU A 134 11.91 25.94 1.35
N ARG A 135 10.93 26.85 1.45
CA ARG A 135 9.75 26.84 0.59
C ARG A 135 10.18 27.50 -0.72
N SER A 136 10.30 26.71 -1.78
CA SER A 136 10.45 27.24 -3.13
C SER A 136 9.07 27.61 -3.68
N PRO A 137 8.87 28.86 -4.17
CA PRO A 137 7.63 29.27 -4.81
C PRO A 137 7.67 28.88 -6.29
N GLU A 138 7.01 27.78 -6.65
CA GLU A 138 6.53 27.50 -8.01
C GLU A 138 5.50 26.36 -7.95
N GLN A 139 4.23 26.77 -7.87
CA GLN A 139 3.05 25.92 -7.93
C GLN A 139 2.55 25.89 -9.37
N VAL A 140 2.78 24.81 -10.12
CA VAL A 140 1.86 24.35 -11.18
C VAL A 140 1.99 22.84 -11.36
N TYR A 141 1.15 22.07 -10.67
CA TYR A 141 0.26 21.09 -11.30
C TYR A 141 -0.86 20.77 -10.31
N VAL A 142 -1.95 21.51 -10.43
CA VAL A 142 -3.20 21.26 -9.72
C VAL A 142 -3.95 20.21 -10.51
N ASP A 143 -4.09 19.03 -9.93
CA ASP A 143 -5.36 18.29 -10.01
C ASP A 143 -5.55 17.25 -8.88
N GLU A 144 -4.51 16.83 -8.14
CA GLU A 144 -4.63 15.68 -7.20
C GLU A 144 -3.77 15.78 -5.91
N ASN A 145 -3.49 16.98 -5.40
CA ASN A 145 -2.74 17.10 -4.14
C ASN A 145 -3.63 16.82 -2.92
N LEU A 146 -3.43 15.66 -2.28
CA LEU A 146 -3.74 15.46 -0.86
C LEU A 146 -3.18 16.65 -0.08
N ASP A 147 -4.02 17.19 0.80
CA ASP A 147 -3.71 18.37 1.60
C ASP A 147 -2.34 18.27 2.30
N ASP A 148 -1.56 19.36 2.23
CA ASP A 148 -0.21 19.47 2.77
C ASP A 148 -0.11 18.98 4.21
N ASP A 149 -1.15 19.19 5.01
CA ASP A 149 -1.13 18.81 6.43
C ASP A 149 -1.26 17.28 6.59
N VAL A 150 -2.05 16.64 5.71
CA VAL A 150 -2.16 15.17 5.67
C VAL A 150 -0.85 14.58 5.18
N GLN A 151 -0.23 15.19 4.17
CA GLN A 151 1.09 14.78 3.70
C GLN A 151 2.14 14.86 4.81
N ARG A 152 2.15 15.96 5.59
CA ARG A 152 3.03 16.09 6.78
C ARG A 152 2.73 15.04 7.84
N ALA A 153 1.46 14.75 8.10
CA ALA A 153 1.06 13.73 9.07
C ALA A 153 1.50 12.32 8.63
N LEU A 154 1.34 11.96 7.36
CA LEU A 154 1.87 10.72 6.78
C LEU A 154 3.39 10.65 6.93
N ALA A 155 4.09 11.74 6.61
CA ALA A 155 5.54 11.86 6.72
C ALA A 155 6.06 11.81 8.17
N ALA A 156 5.21 12.00 9.17
CA ALA A 156 5.56 11.84 10.59
C ALA A 156 5.42 10.39 11.07
N LEU A 157 4.63 9.55 10.40
CA LEU A 157 4.46 8.14 10.80
C LEU A 157 5.76 7.36 10.64
N PRO A 158 6.03 6.37 11.52
CA PRO A 158 7.06 5.36 11.26
C PRO A 158 6.86 4.70 9.90
N PRO A 159 7.92 4.44 9.12
CA PRO A 159 7.83 3.87 7.76
C PRO A 159 7.00 2.59 7.69
N ASP A 160 7.13 1.72 8.69
CA ASP A 160 6.39 0.46 8.82
C ASP A 160 4.89 0.63 9.03
N PHE A 161 4.42 1.80 9.50
CA PHE A 161 3.01 2.14 9.63
C PHE A 161 2.53 2.98 8.45
N ARG A 162 3.39 3.87 7.94
CA ARG A 162 3.12 4.71 6.78
C ARG A 162 2.82 3.90 5.53
N ALA A 163 3.71 2.98 5.16
CA ALA A 163 3.59 2.19 3.93
C ALA A 163 2.23 1.46 3.82
N PRO A 164 1.79 0.64 4.80
CA PRO A 164 0.51 -0.04 4.69
C PRO A 164 -0.70 0.90 4.75
N VAL A 165 -0.60 2.05 5.44
CA VAL A 165 -1.68 3.06 5.42
C VAL A 165 -1.81 3.70 4.05
N VAL A 166 -0.70 4.09 3.43
CA VAL A 166 -0.71 4.68 2.06
C VAL A 166 -1.26 3.67 1.06
N LEU A 167 -0.79 2.42 1.09
CA LEU A 167 -1.29 1.39 0.17
C LEU A 167 -2.79 1.09 0.35
N CYS A 168 -3.30 1.14 1.58
CA CYS A 168 -4.71 0.87 1.85
C CYS A 168 -5.60 2.08 1.54
N ASP A 169 -5.28 3.24 2.09
CA ASP A 169 -6.19 4.39 2.18
C ASP A 169 -6.07 5.32 0.97
N ILE A 170 -4.96 5.23 0.22
CA ILE A 170 -4.68 6.05 -0.96
C ILE A 170 -4.68 5.20 -2.22
N GLU A 171 -3.91 4.11 -2.24
CA GLU A 171 -3.83 3.23 -3.42
C GLU A 171 -4.97 2.19 -3.49
N GLY A 172 -5.77 2.05 -2.43
CA GLY A 172 -6.97 1.20 -2.43
C GLY A 172 -6.71 -0.30 -2.39
N LEU A 173 -5.51 -0.75 -2.02
CA LEU A 173 -5.18 -2.18 -1.97
C LEU A 173 -5.91 -2.89 -0.83
N SER A 174 -6.33 -4.14 -1.09
CA SER A 174 -6.81 -5.05 -0.06
C SER A 174 -5.71 -5.42 0.94
N TYR A 175 -6.10 -5.90 2.13
CA TYR A 175 -5.13 -6.29 3.15
C TYR A 175 -4.26 -7.48 2.70
N GLU A 176 -4.83 -8.36 1.88
CA GLU A 176 -4.17 -9.50 1.26
C GLU A 176 -3.11 -9.05 0.24
N GLU A 177 -3.44 -8.08 -0.62
CA GLU A 177 -2.48 -7.49 -1.56
C GLU A 177 -1.36 -6.73 -0.84
N ILE A 178 -1.69 -6.00 0.24
CA ILE A 178 -0.68 -5.34 1.08
C ILE A 178 0.23 -6.38 1.73
N ALA A 179 -0.30 -7.48 2.25
CA ALA A 179 0.49 -8.57 2.83
C ALA A 179 1.47 -9.15 1.79
N ALA A 180 1.01 -9.40 0.56
CA ALA A 180 1.84 -9.88 -0.54
C ALA A 180 2.84 -8.84 -1.07
N THR A 181 2.51 -7.55 -0.97
CA THR A 181 3.38 -6.44 -1.38
C THR A 181 4.53 -6.25 -0.40
N LEU A 182 4.22 -6.27 0.89
CA LEU A 182 5.17 -6.03 1.99
C LEU A 182 5.90 -7.30 2.47
N GLY A 183 5.45 -8.49 2.06
CA GLY A 183 6.02 -9.76 2.50
C GLY A 183 5.80 -10.04 3.99
N VAL A 184 4.64 -9.65 4.54
CA VAL A 184 4.30 -9.83 5.97
C VAL A 184 2.96 -10.54 6.15
N LYS A 185 2.70 -11.07 7.35
CA LYS A 185 1.45 -11.74 7.69
C LYS A 185 0.27 -10.76 7.69
N LEU A 186 -0.93 -11.25 7.31
CA LEU A 186 -2.17 -10.46 7.31
C LEU A 186 -2.47 -9.79 8.67
N GLY A 187 -2.21 -10.49 9.79
CA GLY A 187 -2.34 -9.91 11.13
C GLY A 187 -1.37 -8.75 11.41
N THR A 188 -0.18 -8.78 10.81
CA THR A 188 0.79 -7.68 10.88
C THR A 188 0.30 -6.48 10.07
N VAL A 189 -0.30 -6.69 8.90
CA VAL A 189 -0.93 -5.60 8.11
C VAL A 189 -2.01 -4.91 8.93
N ARG A 190 -2.98 -5.67 9.47
CA ARG A 190 -4.08 -5.12 10.29
C ARG A 190 -3.56 -4.29 11.46
N SER A 191 -2.60 -4.82 12.21
CA SER A 191 -2.07 -4.12 13.38
C SER A 191 -1.27 -2.85 13.01
N ARG A 192 -0.51 -2.86 11.91
CA ARG A 192 0.20 -1.67 11.40
C ARG A 192 -0.76 -0.59 10.90
N ILE A 193 -1.78 -0.96 10.11
CA ILE A 193 -2.81 -0.01 9.64
C ILE A 193 -3.54 0.61 10.82
N HIS A 194 -3.98 -0.21 11.79
CA HIS A 194 -4.66 0.29 12.98
C HIS A 194 -3.80 1.31 13.74
N ARG A 195 -2.53 1.00 14.00
CA ARG A 195 -1.60 1.91 14.69
C ARG A 195 -1.35 3.19 13.89
N GLY A 196 -1.14 3.07 12.58
CA GLY A 196 -0.94 4.22 11.69
C GLY A 196 -2.16 5.14 11.67
N ARG A 197 -3.37 4.60 11.51
CA ARG A 197 -4.62 5.37 11.54
C ARG A 197 -4.87 6.05 12.89
N SER A 198 -4.51 5.40 14.00
CA SER A 198 -4.60 6.05 15.32
C SER A 198 -3.67 7.26 15.45
N GLN A 199 -2.42 7.13 15.02
CA GLN A 199 -1.47 8.27 15.02
C GLN A 199 -1.91 9.38 14.07
N LEU A 200 -2.47 9.05 12.90
CA LEU A 200 -3.01 10.07 11.99
C LEU A 200 -4.22 10.79 12.57
N ARG A 201 -5.11 10.07 13.26
CA ARG A 201 -6.28 10.69 13.92
C ARG A 201 -5.84 11.70 14.97
N GLU A 202 -4.81 11.38 15.75
CA GLU A 202 -4.23 12.30 16.72
C GLU A 202 -3.58 13.52 16.04
N ALA A 203 -2.72 13.28 15.04
CA ALA A 203 -2.02 14.34 14.31
C ALA A 203 -2.97 15.29 13.55
N LEU A 204 -4.10 14.77 13.07
CA LEU A 204 -5.09 15.51 12.28
C LEU A 204 -6.33 15.90 13.10
N ALA A 205 -6.30 15.79 14.43
CA ALA A 205 -7.45 16.07 15.29
C ALA A 205 -8.02 17.50 15.11
N HIS A 206 -7.16 18.47 14.79
CA HIS A 206 -7.54 19.85 14.49
C HIS A 206 -8.48 20.00 13.27
N ARG A 207 -8.55 18.95 12.42
CA ARG A 207 -9.41 18.89 11.22
C ARG A 207 -10.70 18.11 11.44
N ALA A 208 -10.89 17.53 12.63
CA ALA A 208 -12.11 16.80 12.92
C ALA A 208 -13.30 17.74 12.62
N PRO A 209 -14.33 17.27 11.88
CA PRO A 209 -15.52 18.05 11.64
C PRO A 209 -16.02 18.54 13.00
N ARG A 210 -16.07 19.86 13.20
CA ARG A 210 -16.72 20.40 14.39
C ARG A 210 -18.14 19.90 14.31
N ALA A 211 -18.49 18.96 15.19
CA ALA A 211 -19.86 18.50 15.31
C ALA A 211 -20.71 19.77 15.39
N THR A 212 -21.54 20.01 14.38
CA THR A 212 -22.59 21.00 14.44
C THR A 212 -23.42 20.59 15.64
N ARG A 213 -23.14 21.21 16.81
CA ARG A 213 -24.05 21.17 17.95
C ARG A 213 -25.33 21.75 17.40
N GLY A 214 -26.31 20.89 17.21
CA GLY A 214 -27.65 21.28 16.82
C GLY A 214 -28.10 22.41 17.72
N ALA A 215 -28.40 23.52 17.07
CA ALA A 215 -29.33 24.50 17.58
C ALA A 215 -30.67 23.77 17.72
N ASP A 216 -31.00 23.38 18.94
CA ASP A 216 -32.36 23.25 19.44
C ASP A 216 -32.25 23.77 20.88
N GLY A 217 -32.32 25.09 21.09
CA GLY A 217 -33.55 25.84 20.83
C GLY A 217 -34.38 25.79 22.10
N GLY A 218 -33.82 26.32 23.20
CA GLY A 218 -34.58 26.56 24.42
C GLY A 218 -35.77 27.45 24.09
N VAL A 219 -36.97 26.91 24.29
CA VAL A 219 -38.19 27.69 24.44
C VAL A 219 -38.43 27.77 25.94
N ASP A 220 -37.84 28.77 26.57
CA ASP A 220 -38.14 29.12 27.96
C ASP A 220 -39.37 30.05 27.99
N ALA A 221 -40.20 29.79 29.01
CA ALA A 221 -41.08 30.72 29.72
C ALA A 221 -42.46 31.08 29.12
N GLU A 222 -43.45 30.27 29.48
CA GLU A 222 -44.79 30.76 29.79
C GLU A 222 -45.04 30.49 31.30
N SER A 223 -44.99 31.54 32.12
CA SER A 223 -45.29 31.46 33.55
C SER A 223 -46.80 31.56 33.79
N PRO A 224 -47.40 30.78 34.70
CA PRO A 224 -48.80 30.95 35.09
C PRO A 224 -48.94 32.18 35.99
N VAL A 225 -49.78 33.13 35.57
CA VAL A 225 -50.33 34.19 36.40
C VAL A 225 -51.64 33.71 37.03
N ASP A 226 -51.57 33.22 38.26
CA ASP A 226 -52.70 33.14 39.20
C ASP A 226 -52.13 33.59 40.54
N GLY A 227 -52.64 34.58 41.26
CA GLY A 227 -53.98 35.13 41.32
C GLY A 227 -54.14 35.52 42.79
N MET A 228 -53.76 36.75 43.14
CA MET A 228 -53.88 37.29 44.49
C MET A 228 -55.33 37.70 44.73
N SER A 229 -56.02 37.03 45.65
CA SER A 229 -57.12 37.56 46.47
C SER A 229 -57.34 36.66 47.67
#